data_AF-A0A395D176-F1
#
_entry.id   AF-A0A395D176-F1
#
_cell.length_a   1.000
_cell.length_b   1.000
_cell.length_c   1.000
_cell.angle_alpha   90.00
_cell.angle_beta   90.00
_cell.angle_gamma   90.00
#
_symmetry.space_group_name_H-M   'P 1'
#
loop_
_entity.id
_entity.type
_entity.pdbx_description
1 polymer ?
#
loop_
_entity_poly.entity_id
_entity_poly.type
_entity_poly.pdbx_seq_one_letter_code
_entity_poly.pdbx_strand_id
1 'polypeptide(L)' 'SAARELGAKGVHVAHFVIDGAVRSASRPDHDDNTLHPDAIAQTYLDVLRQPRSAWSFEVELRPWAETF' A
#
# COMPACT_ATOMS: atom_id res chain seq x y z
N SER A 1 -0.37 5.35 -20.10
CA SER A 1 0.13 4.79 -18.83
C SER A 1 -0.26 3.32 -18.74
N ALA A 2 0.50 2.49 -18.01
CA ALA A 2 0.30 1.05 -17.94
C ALA A 2 -1.12 0.67 -17.45
N ALA A 3 -1.66 1.35 -16.44
CA ALA A 3 -3.00 1.06 -15.93
C ALA A 3 -4.12 1.25 -16.96
N ARG A 4 -4.04 2.27 -17.82
CA ARG A 4 -5.05 2.51 -18.87
C ARG A 4 -5.01 1.44 -19.96
N GLU A 5 -3.82 0.98 -20.33
CA GLU A 5 -3.65 -0.03 -21.38
C GLU A 5 -3.98 -1.44 -20.89
N LEU A 6 -3.51 -1.79 -19.69
CA LEU A 6 -3.62 -3.13 -19.13
C LEU A 6 -4.97 -3.37 -18.43
N GLY A 7 -5.59 -2.33 -17.87
CA GLY A 7 -6.92 -2.41 -17.27
C GLY A 7 -7.99 -2.90 -18.26
N ALA A 8 -7.94 -2.43 -19.51
CA ALA A 8 -8.84 -2.91 -20.58
C ALA A 8 -8.65 -4.40 -20.91
N LYS A 9 -7.47 -4.95 -20.60
CA LYS A 9 -7.12 -6.37 -20.78
C LYS A 9 -7.41 -7.20 -19.52
N GLY A 10 -8.07 -6.62 -18.52
CA GLY A 10 -8.42 -7.31 -17.27
C GLY A 10 -7.24 -7.47 -16.31
N VAL A 11 -6.21 -6.62 -16.41
CA VAL A 11 -5.09 -6.61 -15.47
C VAL A 11 -5.25 -5.46 -14.49
N HIS A 12 -5.28 -5.77 -13.20
CA HIS A 12 -5.32 -4.78 -12.13
C HIS A 12 -3.93 -4.20 -11.89
N VAL A 13 -3.73 -2.95 -12.27
CA VAL A 13 -2.49 -2.20 -11.96
C VAL A 13 -2.77 -1.27 -10.79
N ALA A 14 -1.99 -1.40 -9.72
CA ALA A 14 -2.07 -0.54 -8.54
C ALA A 14 -0.67 0.04 -8.21
N HIS A 15 -0.65 1.29 -7.77
CA HIS A 15 0.51 2.03 -7.30
C HIS A 15 0.42 2.19 -5.78
N PHE A 16 1.45 1.73 -5.06
CA PHE A 16 1.50 1.79 -3.60
C PHE A 16 2.53 2.83 -3.20
N VAL A 17 2.07 3.90 -2.55
CA VAL A 17 2.92 4.93 -1.97
C VAL A 17 3.15 4.54 -0.52
N ILE A 18 4.40 4.21 -0.19
CA ILE A 18 4.83 3.91 1.19
C ILE A 18 5.51 5.18 1.72
N ASP A 19 4.72 6.02 2.38
CA ASP A 19 5.19 7.29 2.92
C ASP A 19 5.47 7.13 4.42
N GLY A 20 6.72 6.81 4.74
CA GLY A 20 7.19 6.58 6.10
C GLY A 20 8.23 5.47 6.19
N ALA A 21 8.86 5.36 7.36
CA ALA A 21 9.80 4.28 7.63
C ALA A 21 9.05 2.96 7.84
N VAL A 22 9.53 1.88 7.21
CA VAL A 22 9.03 0.51 7.47
C VAL A 22 9.82 -0.12 8.61
N ARG A 23 9.11 -0.65 9.61
CA ARG A 23 9.70 -1.35 10.76
C ARG A 23 10.57 -2.51 10.30
N SER A 24 11.74 -2.67 10.90
CA SER A 24 12.64 -3.79 10.63
C SER A 24 13.48 -4.14 11.85
N ALA A 25 14.22 -5.25 11.80
CA ALA A 25 15.17 -5.59 12.86
C ALA A 25 16.27 -4.52 13.07
N SER A 26 16.64 -3.78 12.02
CA SER A 26 17.61 -2.68 12.08
C SER A 26 16.97 -1.31 12.35
N ARG A 27 15.63 -1.23 12.35
CA ARG A 27 14.83 -0.04 12.66
C ARG A 27 13.65 -0.46 13.54
N PRO A 28 13.92 -0.77 14.82
CA PRO A 28 12.86 -1.03 15.78
C PRO A 28 11.97 0.20 15.93
N ASP A 29 10.70 -0.04 16.21
CA ASP A 29 9.70 1.01 16.40
C ASP A 29 9.55 1.32 17.88
N HIS A 30 9.94 2.52 18.28
CA HIS A 30 9.92 2.95 19.67
C HIS A 30 8.69 3.78 20.02
N ASP A 31 8.15 4.52 19.04
CA ASP A 31 7.12 5.55 19.26
C ASP A 31 5.87 5.31 18.40
N ASP A 32 5.71 4.10 17.86
CA ASP A 32 4.63 3.70 16.94
C ASP A 32 4.55 4.63 15.70
N ASN A 33 5.71 5.08 15.24
CA ASN A 33 5.88 6.04 14.16
C ASN A 33 6.36 5.40 12.85
N THR A 34 6.41 4.07 12.81
CA THR A 34 6.79 3.30 11.62
C THR A 34 5.64 2.45 11.10
N LEU A 35 5.66 2.18 9.79
CA LEU A 35 4.73 1.25 9.17
C LEU A 35 5.08 -0.20 9.53
N HIS A 36 4.09 -0.96 9.97
CA HIS A 36 4.23 -2.39 10.21
C HIS A 36 4.28 -3.17 8.89
N PRO A 37 5.31 -4.00 8.61
CA PRO A 37 5.43 -4.78 7.38
C PRO A 37 4.20 -5.65 7.09
N ASP A 38 3.67 -6.34 8.11
CA ASP A 38 2.49 -7.18 7.93
C ASP A 38 1.23 -6.37 7.60
N ALA A 39 1.10 -5.13 8.09
CA ALA A 39 -0.01 -4.26 7.72
C ALA A 39 0.10 -3.82 6.25
N ILE A 40 1.31 -3.48 5.79
CA ILE A 40 1.57 -3.19 4.36
C ILE A 40 1.21 -4.42 3.51
N ALA A 41 1.68 -5.61 3.90
CA ALA A 41 1.39 -6.85 3.19
C ALA A 41 -0.11 -7.16 3.15
N GLN A 42 -0.83 -6.92 4.25
CA GLN A 42 -2.28 -7.06 4.29
C GLN A 42 -2.96 -6.13 3.29
N THR A 43 -2.53 -4.87 3.18
CA THR A 43 -3.07 -3.94 2.17
C THR A 43 -2.82 -4.43 0.74
N TYR A 44 -1.65 -5.02 0.44
CA TYR A 44 -1.43 -5.67 -0.86
C TYR A 44 -2.43 -6.80 -1.13
N LEU A 45 -2.71 -7.65 -0.14
CA LEU A 45 -3.68 -8.73 -0.26
C LEU A 45 -5.11 -8.21 -0.45
N ASP A 46 -5.47 -7.13 0.25
CA ASP A 46 -6.79 -6.52 0.14
C ASP A 46 -7.00 -5.92 -1.24
N VAL A 47 -6.00 -5.20 -1.77
CA VAL A 47 -6.03 -4.66 -3.14
C VAL A 47 -6.09 -5.78 -4.18
N LEU A 48 -5.27 -6.84 -4.03
CA LEU A 48 -5.28 -8.00 -4.92
C LEU A 48 -6.66 -8.68 -4.99
N ARG A 49 -7.40 -8.67 -3.87
CA ARG A 49 -8.73 -9.30 -3.75
C ARG A 49 -9.87 -8.39 -4.20
N GLN A 50 -9.62 -7.15 -4.59
CA GLN A 50 -10.67 -6.24 -4.99
C GLN A 50 -11.45 -6.79 -6.19
N PRO A 51 -12.80 -6.72 -6.15
CA PRO A 51 -13.59 -7.06 -7.31
C PRO A 51 -13.29 -6.08 -8.45
N ARG A 52 -13.32 -6.56 -9.69
CA ARG A 52 -13.04 -5.73 -10.89
C ARG A 52 -13.88 -4.46 -10.98
N SER A 53 -15.06 -4.44 -10.35
CA SER A 53 -15.94 -3.27 -10.28
C SER A 53 -15.42 -2.14 -9.36
N ALA A 54 -14.38 -2.37 -8.56
CA ALA A 54 -13.88 -1.43 -7.57
C ALA A 54 -12.35 -1.53 -7.38
N TRP A 55 -11.61 -1.59 -8.48
CA TRP A 55 -10.15 -1.57 -8.45
C TRP A 55 -9.58 -0.19 -8.10
N SER A 56 -8.78 -0.15 -7.04
CA SER A 56 -7.95 1.00 -6.68
C SER A 56 -6.76 1.10 -7.61
N PHE A 57 -6.46 2.31 -8.09
CA PHE A 57 -5.26 2.59 -8.87
C PHE A 57 -4.10 3.08 -7.99
N GLU A 58 -4.39 3.84 -6.94
CA GLU A 58 -3.37 4.34 -6.00
C GLU A 58 -3.80 4.08 -4.56
N VAL A 59 -2.84 3.67 -3.73
CA VAL A 59 -3.01 3.41 -2.31
C VAL A 59 -1.83 4.01 -1.57
N GLU A 60 -2.10 4.92 -0.63
CA GLU A 60 -1.10 5.57 0.20
C GLU A 60 -1.13 4.96 1.61
N LEU A 61 0.03 4.50 2.08
CA LEU A 61 0.22 3.97 3.42
C LEU A 61 1.14 4.90 4.20
N ARG A 62 0.68 5.30 5.38
CA ARG A 62 1.39 6.22 6.28
C ARG A 62 1.34 5.70 7.71
N PRO A 63 2.37 5.97 8.53
CA PRO A 63 2.29 5.74 9.96
C PRO A 63 1.27 6.69 10.57
N TRP A 64 0.60 6.26 11.66
CA TRP A 64 -0.48 7.04 12.27
C TRP A 64 0.03 8.32 12.96
N ALA A 65 1.29 8.30 13.45
CA ALA A 65 1.86 9.33 14.30
C ALA A 65 2.34 10.59 13.55
N GLU A 66 2.20 10.65 12.22
CA GLU A 66 2.49 11.88 11.48
C GLU A 66 1.52 12.99 11.86
N THR A 67 2.09 14.14 12.26
CA THR A 67 1.32 15.34 12.61
C THR A 67 1.21 16.25 11.38
N PHE A 68 -0.01 16.73 11.10
CA PHE A 68 -0.33 17.63 9.99
C PHE A 68 -0.37 19.09 10.43
#